data_AF-A0A915PZT9-F1
#
_entry.id   AF-A0A915PZT9-F1
#
_cell.length_a   1.000
_cell.length_b   1.000
_cell.length_c   1.000
_cell.angle_alpha   90.00
_cell.angle_beta   90.00
_cell.angle_gamma   90.00
#
_symmetry.space_group_name_H-M   'P 1'
#
loop_
_entity.id
_entity.type
_entity.pdbx_description
1 polymer ?
#
loop_
_entity_poly.entity_id
_entity_poly.type
_entity_poly.pdbx_seq_one_letter_code
_entity_poly.pdbx_strand_id
1 'polypeptide(L)'
;MDGEQICSSDESLKSVCAPEEWIVVSNAVGSKGIEIPLCPSHGVLHVKVLRSVFKDATGLKYRNPDTGLDRVLLMDHDETCFMAPSGGWKNKMFTVVRPAKFARPPGNSKKQVKRALANKSKMVTGIESNSDGKMRPAMGGSKASSLSAGPESAC
;
A
#
# COMPACT_ATOMS: atom_id res chain seq x y z
N MET A 1 64.36 -25.02 -30.22
CA MET A 1 64.41 -23.62 -29.75
C MET A 1 63.19 -22.85 -30.28
N ASP A 2 62.00 -23.44 -30.20
CA ASP A 2 60.94 -23.13 -29.24
C ASP A 2 61.11 -21.77 -28.53
N GLY A 3 60.14 -20.88 -28.76
CA GLY A 3 60.07 -19.57 -28.12
C GLY A 3 58.85 -18.77 -28.57
N GLU A 4 57.67 -19.38 -28.53
CA GLU A 4 56.39 -18.66 -28.69
C GLU A 4 56.20 -17.75 -27.49
N GLN A 5 56.44 -16.45 -27.67
CA GLN A 5 56.24 -15.44 -26.65
C GLN A 5 54.77 -15.01 -26.64
N ILE A 6 53.95 -15.79 -25.91
CA ILE A 6 52.56 -15.45 -25.63
C ILE A 6 52.60 -14.39 -24.52
N CYS A 7 52.53 -13.12 -24.87
CA CYS A 7 52.38 -12.05 -23.88
C CYS A 7 50.98 -12.14 -23.25
N SER A 8 50.95 -12.65 -22.01
CA SER A 8 49.81 -12.68 -21.10
C SER A 8 49.01 -11.39 -21.13
N SER A 9 47.81 -11.47 -21.69
CA SER A 9 46.77 -10.44 -21.56
C SER A 9 45.62 -11.03 -20.75
N ASP A 10 45.85 -11.34 -19.47
CA ASP A 10 44.79 -11.85 -18.59
C ASP A 10 44.99 -11.42 -17.14
N GLU A 11 45.02 -10.10 -16.88
CA GLU A 11 44.85 -9.60 -15.51
C GLU A 11 44.12 -8.24 -15.46
N SER A 12 43.11 -8.05 -16.30
CA SER A 12 42.25 -6.86 -16.23
C SER A 12 40.77 -7.12 -16.50
N LEU A 13 40.30 -8.31 -16.16
CA LEU A 13 38.86 -8.58 -16.02
C LEU A 13 38.43 -8.75 -14.56
N LYS A 14 39.08 -8.05 -13.63
CA LYS A 14 38.39 -7.56 -12.43
C LYS A 14 37.49 -6.39 -12.86
N SER A 15 36.59 -6.64 -13.81
CA SER A 15 35.43 -5.79 -14.00
C SER A 15 34.79 -5.69 -12.63
N VAL A 16 34.80 -4.48 -12.10
CA VAL A 16 34.38 -4.09 -10.76
C VAL A 16 32.89 -4.38 -10.63
N CYS A 17 32.53 -5.65 -10.49
CA CYS A 17 31.24 -6.05 -10.00
C CYS A 17 31.23 -5.57 -8.56
N ALA A 18 30.37 -4.59 -8.27
CA ALA A 18 30.18 -4.07 -6.93
C ALA A 18 30.07 -5.24 -5.92
N PRO A 19 30.50 -5.05 -4.66
CA PRO A 19 30.38 -6.09 -3.64
C PRO A 19 28.96 -6.67 -3.66
N GLU A 20 28.83 -8.00 -3.54
CA GLU A 20 27.54 -8.72 -3.53
C GLU A 20 26.62 -8.14 -2.46
N GLU A 21 25.82 -7.14 -2.85
CA GLU A 21 24.89 -6.47 -1.96
C GLU A 21 23.57 -7.23 -1.96
N TRP A 22 23.05 -7.47 -0.76
CA TRP A 22 21.82 -8.21 -0.53
C TRP A 22 20.90 -7.43 0.39
N ILE A 23 19.63 -7.80 0.37
CA ILE A 23 18.60 -7.24 1.25
C ILE A 23 17.90 -8.34 2.02
N VAL A 24 17.45 -8.05 3.23
CA VAL A 24 16.63 -9.00 3.99
C VAL A 24 15.17 -8.80 3.65
N VAL A 25 14.53 -9.84 3.12
CA VAL A 25 13.10 -9.85 2.85
C VAL A 25 12.41 -10.92 3.70
N SER A 26 11.35 -10.53 4.39
CA SER A 26 10.51 -11.39 5.21
C SER A 26 9.14 -11.58 4.58
N ASN A 27 8.55 -12.75 4.79
CA ASN A 27 7.20 -13.07 4.31
C ASN A 27 6.12 -12.25 5.03
N ALA A 28 6.33 -11.99 6.33
CA ALA A 28 5.47 -11.21 7.19
C ALA A 28 6.30 -10.46 8.23
N VAL A 29 5.67 -9.48 8.90
CA VAL A 29 6.31 -8.78 10.02
C VAL A 29 6.59 -9.79 11.14
N GLY A 30 7.85 -9.85 11.61
CA GLY A 30 8.28 -10.77 12.67
C GLY A 30 8.65 -12.19 12.19
N SER A 31 8.50 -12.51 10.90
CA SER A 31 9.00 -13.78 10.36
C SER A 31 10.51 -13.72 10.11
N LYS A 32 11.18 -14.88 10.07
CA LYS A 32 12.57 -14.96 9.61
C LYS A 32 12.70 -14.35 8.21
N GLY A 33 13.78 -13.60 8.02
CA GLY A 33 14.13 -12.98 6.75
C GLY A 33 14.98 -13.90 5.88
N ILE A 34 15.01 -13.62 4.59
CA ILE A 34 15.84 -14.27 3.57
C ILE A 34 16.64 -13.18 2.88
N GLU A 35 17.93 -13.44 2.65
CA GLU A 35 18.80 -12.54 1.89
C GLU A 35 18.53 -12.71 0.40
N ILE A 36 18.24 -11.61 -0.28
CA ILE A 36 18.00 -11.59 -1.72
C ILE A 36 19.03 -10.67 -2.38
N PRO A 37 19.75 -11.14 -3.40
CA PRO A 37 20.77 -10.34 -4.06
C PRO A 37 20.16 -9.17 -4.83
N LEU A 38 20.86 -8.04 -4.81
CA LEU A 38 20.60 -6.90 -5.67
C LEU A 38 21.31 -7.06 -7.02
N CYS A 39 20.84 -6.33 -8.03
CA CYS A 39 21.54 -6.22 -9.30
C CYS A 39 22.92 -5.58 -9.08
N PRO A 40 24.05 -6.26 -9.36
CA PRO A 40 25.38 -5.73 -9.08
C PRO A 40 25.70 -4.44 -9.85
N SER A 41 25.08 -4.25 -11.02
CA SER A 41 25.34 -3.10 -11.91
C SER A 41 24.59 -1.84 -11.49
N HIS A 42 23.41 -1.98 -10.88
CA HIS A 42 22.49 -0.87 -10.63
C HIS A 42 22.07 -0.72 -9.17
N GLY A 43 22.35 -1.70 -8.31
CA GLY A 43 21.93 -1.70 -6.91
C GLY A 43 20.42 -1.74 -6.72
N VAL A 44 19.67 -2.23 -7.70
CA VAL A 44 18.19 -2.36 -7.66
C VAL A 44 17.79 -3.81 -7.42
N LEU A 45 16.61 -4.02 -6.84
CA LEU A 45 16.05 -5.36 -6.70
C LEU A 45 15.11 -5.67 -7.87
N HIS A 46 15.45 -6.63 -8.72
CA HIS A 46 14.53 -7.06 -9.78
C HIS A 46 13.33 -7.82 -9.22
N VAL A 47 12.14 -7.48 -9.72
CA VAL A 47 10.87 -8.14 -9.36
C VAL A 47 10.92 -9.63 -9.71
N LYS A 48 11.58 -10.00 -10.81
CA LYS A 48 11.78 -11.41 -11.20
C LYS A 48 12.49 -12.21 -10.11
N VAL A 49 13.50 -11.62 -9.47
CA VAL A 49 14.25 -12.26 -8.37
C VAL A 49 13.38 -12.32 -7.12
N LEU A 50 12.66 -11.26 -6.78
CA LEU A 50 11.73 -11.30 -5.65
C LEU A 50 10.66 -12.38 -5.83
N ARG A 51 10.09 -12.51 -7.04
CA ARG A 51 9.01 -13.47 -7.35
C ARG A 51 9.50 -14.91 -7.48
N SER A 52 10.79 -15.16 -7.70
CA SER A 52 11.33 -16.52 -7.66
C SER A 52 11.24 -17.12 -6.25
N VAL A 53 11.41 -16.27 -5.23
CA VAL A 53 11.28 -16.63 -3.80
C VAL A 53 9.83 -16.47 -3.31
N PHE A 54 9.18 -15.38 -3.68
CA PHE A 54 7.83 -15.01 -3.24
C PHE A 54 6.88 -14.87 -4.42
N LYS A 55 6.31 -15.99 -4.88
CA LYS A 55 5.49 -16.07 -6.12
C LYS A 55 4.37 -15.03 -6.22
N ASP A 56 3.68 -14.74 -5.11
CA ASP A 56 2.53 -13.83 -5.05
C ASP A 56 2.93 -12.37 -4.70
N ALA A 57 4.23 -12.04 -4.67
CA ALA A 57 4.71 -10.72 -4.30
C ALA A 57 4.31 -9.66 -5.34
N THR A 58 3.61 -8.63 -4.87
CA THR A 58 3.27 -7.44 -5.65
C THR A 58 4.02 -6.20 -5.23
N GLY A 59 4.64 -6.21 -4.06
CA GLY A 59 5.42 -5.07 -3.60
C GLY A 59 6.30 -5.41 -2.41
N LEU A 60 7.04 -4.40 -1.97
CA LEU A 60 7.83 -4.43 -0.75
C LEU A 60 7.48 -3.22 0.11
N LYS A 61 7.55 -3.41 1.42
CA LYS A 61 7.50 -2.33 2.40
C LYS A 61 8.55 -2.55 3.47
N TYR A 62 8.93 -1.51 4.19
CA TYR A 62 9.77 -1.61 5.38
C TYR A 62 9.25 -0.68 6.45
N ARG A 63 9.58 -0.96 7.72
CA ARG A 63 9.27 -0.04 8.80
C ARG A 63 10.29 1.10 8.80
N ASN A 64 9.82 2.33 8.61
CA ASN A 64 10.66 3.50 8.69
C ASN A 64 11.03 3.77 10.17
N PRO A 65 12.32 3.73 10.57
CA PRO A 65 12.71 3.94 11.95
C PRO A 65 12.37 5.34 12.47
N ASP A 66 12.39 6.36 11.60
CA ASP A 66 12.16 7.75 12.01
C ASP A 66 10.70 8.02 12.38
N THR A 67 9.78 7.50 11.56
CA THR A 67 8.33 7.73 11.73
C THR A 67 7.60 6.59 12.42
N GLY A 68 8.22 5.41 12.53
CA GLY A 68 7.59 4.19 13.02
C GLY A 68 6.52 3.58 12.10
N LEU A 69 6.26 4.17 10.93
CA LEU A 69 5.27 3.73 9.94
C LEU A 69 5.87 2.79 8.89
N ASP A 70 5.02 1.97 8.28
CA ASP A 70 5.39 1.18 7.12
C ASP A 70 5.48 2.08 5.87
N ARG A 71 6.63 2.02 5.19
CA ARG A 71 6.87 2.72 3.92
C ARG A 71 6.98 1.71 2.79
N VAL A 72 6.19 1.91 1.75
CA VAL A 72 6.19 1.10 0.53
C VAL A 72 7.35 1.51 -0.37
N LEU A 73 7.97 0.55 -1.06
CA LEU A 73 9.05 0.81 -2.01
C LEU A 73 8.49 1.23 -3.35
N LEU A 74 9.19 2.19 -3.97
CA LEU A 74 8.93 2.60 -5.33
C LEU A 74 9.54 1.60 -6.31
N MET A 75 8.88 1.48 -7.45
CA MET A 75 9.36 0.71 -8.59
C MET A 75 9.80 1.67 -9.69
N ASP A 76 10.58 1.18 -10.65
CA ASP A 76 10.81 1.92 -11.89
C ASP A 76 9.52 2.09 -12.71
N HIS A 77 9.59 2.91 -13.76
CA HIS A 77 8.47 3.17 -14.66
C HIS A 77 7.90 1.89 -15.29
N ASP A 78 8.75 0.91 -15.56
CA ASP A 78 8.39 -0.34 -16.23
C ASP A 78 7.97 -1.45 -15.25
N GLU A 79 7.91 -1.13 -13.95
CA GLU A 79 7.62 -2.05 -12.84
C GLU A 79 8.49 -3.32 -12.83
N THR A 80 9.74 -3.22 -13.30
CA THR A 80 10.67 -4.35 -13.41
C THR A 80 11.61 -4.49 -12.22
N CYS A 81 11.85 -3.39 -11.51
CA CYS A 81 12.74 -3.36 -10.36
C CYS A 81 12.25 -2.40 -9.27
N PHE A 82 12.62 -2.70 -8.02
CA PHE A 82 12.44 -1.79 -6.90
C PHE A 82 13.67 -0.89 -6.78
N MET A 83 13.40 0.41 -6.64
CA MET A 83 14.42 1.41 -6.42
C MET A 83 14.83 1.43 -4.95
N ALA A 84 16.10 1.77 -4.70
CA ALA A 84 16.61 1.93 -3.35
C ALA A 84 15.80 3.01 -2.60
N PRO A 85 15.34 2.73 -1.36
CA PRO A 85 14.66 3.74 -0.57
C PRO A 85 15.66 4.84 -0.14
N SER A 86 15.13 5.97 0.34
CA SER A 86 15.94 7.01 0.96
C SER A 86 16.78 6.43 2.11
N GLY A 87 18.10 6.60 2.04
CA GLY A 87 19.06 6.01 2.99
C GLY A 87 19.54 4.59 2.63
N GLY A 88 19.19 4.08 1.45
CA GLY A 88 19.71 2.82 0.91
C GLY A 88 19.07 1.57 1.53
N TRP A 89 19.63 0.41 1.19
CA TRP A 89 19.07 -0.90 1.55
C TRP A 89 19.49 -1.42 2.92
N LYS A 90 20.67 -1.00 3.39
CA LYS A 90 21.31 -1.53 4.59
C LYS A 90 20.51 -1.25 5.85
N ASN A 91 20.62 -2.16 6.82
CA ASN A 91 19.97 -2.06 8.13
C ASN A 91 18.43 -1.96 8.06
N LYS A 92 17.82 -2.50 6.99
CA LYS A 92 16.37 -2.55 6.82
C LYS A 92 15.94 -4.00 6.59
N MET A 93 14.81 -4.36 7.20
CA MET A 93 14.11 -5.60 6.89
C MET A 93 12.85 -5.24 6.11
N PHE A 94 12.75 -5.77 4.90
CA PHE A 94 11.62 -5.57 4.02
C PHE A 94 10.60 -6.68 4.23
N THR A 95 9.31 -6.37 4.08
CA THR A 95 8.22 -7.33 4.15
C THR A 95 7.49 -7.34 2.82
N VAL A 96 7.18 -8.54 2.33
CA VAL A 96 6.44 -8.73 1.07
C VAL A 96 5.01 -8.20 1.21
N VAL A 97 4.62 -7.36 0.25
CA VAL A 97 3.23 -6.95 0.04
C VAL A 97 2.59 -7.91 -0.96
N ARG A 98 1.42 -8.42 -0.61
CA ARG A 98 0.61 -9.30 -1.45
C ARG A 98 -0.77 -8.69 -1.65
N PRO A 99 -1.46 -8.99 -2.76
CA PRO A 99 -2.86 -8.67 -2.91
C PRO A 99 -3.62 -9.28 -1.75
N ALA A 100 -4.47 -8.49 -1.10
CA ALA A 100 -5.46 -9.06 -0.21
C ALA A 100 -6.37 -9.93 -1.09
N LYS A 101 -6.18 -11.25 -1.04
CA LYS A 101 -7.24 -12.17 -1.45
C LYS A 101 -8.38 -11.83 -0.51
N PHE A 102 -9.45 -11.22 -1.03
CA PHE A 102 -10.67 -10.95 -0.27
C PHE A 102 -11.19 -12.29 0.26
N ALA A 103 -10.65 -12.74 1.39
CA ALA A 103 -11.27 -13.78 2.17
C ALA A 103 -12.59 -13.14 2.59
N ARG A 104 -13.71 -13.65 2.03
CA ARG A 104 -15.00 -13.45 2.67
C ARG A 104 -14.78 -13.68 4.16
N PRO A 105 -15.22 -12.77 5.04
CA PRO A 105 -15.29 -13.10 6.45
C PRO A 105 -15.95 -14.48 6.55
N PRO A 106 -15.41 -15.45 7.31
CA PRO A 106 -16.11 -16.69 7.55
C PRO A 106 -17.50 -16.30 8.05
N GLY A 107 -18.49 -16.50 7.19
CA GLY A 107 -19.86 -16.09 7.44
C GLY A 107 -20.26 -16.74 8.75
N ASN A 108 -20.54 -15.91 9.75
CA ASN A 108 -21.01 -16.34 11.04
C ASN A 108 -22.38 -16.98 10.82
N SER A 109 -22.42 -18.28 10.50
CA SER A 109 -23.65 -19.07 10.36
C SER A 109 -24.22 -19.33 11.75
N LYS A 110 -24.62 -18.25 12.43
CA LYS A 110 -25.53 -18.33 13.56
C LYS A 110 -26.92 -18.60 12.98
N LYS A 111 -27.38 -19.83 13.20
CA LYS A 111 -28.78 -20.26 13.16
C LYS A 111 -29.73 -19.07 13.34
N GLN A 112 -30.38 -18.66 12.25
CA GLN A 112 -31.61 -17.88 12.35
C GLN A 112 -32.65 -18.79 13.00
N VAL A 113 -32.91 -18.57 14.28
CA VAL A 113 -34.08 -19.12 14.96
C VAL A 113 -35.31 -18.54 14.27
N LYS A 114 -36.14 -19.43 13.71
CA LYS A 114 -37.46 -19.12 13.15
C LYS A 114 -38.26 -18.28 14.14
N ARG A 115 -38.67 -17.07 13.74
CA ARG A 115 -39.87 -16.43 14.26
C ARG A 115 -40.84 -16.24 13.10
N ALA A 116 -41.67 -17.26 12.90
CA ALA A 116 -42.93 -17.10 12.22
C ALA A 116 -43.97 -16.77 13.30
N LEU A 117 -44.62 -15.61 13.24
CA LEU A 117 -46.05 -15.51 13.49
C LEU A 117 -46.61 -14.20 12.91
N ALA A 118 -47.74 -14.36 12.24
CA ALA A 118 -48.46 -13.41 11.41
C ALA A 118 -48.96 -12.17 12.16
N ASN A 119 -49.05 -11.04 11.45
CA ASN A 119 -49.99 -9.98 11.82
C ASN A 119 -51.09 -9.91 10.75
N LYS A 120 -52.26 -10.49 11.07
CA LYS A 120 -53.52 -10.26 10.37
C LYS A 120 -54.44 -9.53 11.34
N SER A 121 -54.73 -8.27 11.07
CA SER A 121 -55.92 -7.57 11.58
C SER A 121 -56.44 -6.62 10.51
N LYS A 122 -57.63 -6.95 9.97
CA LYS A 122 -58.43 -6.11 9.08
C LYS A 122 -59.34 -5.19 9.91
N MET A 123 -59.49 -3.95 9.43
CA MET A 123 -60.75 -3.18 9.28
C MET A 123 -61.64 -2.90 10.49
N VAL A 124 -61.94 -1.61 10.76
CA VAL A 124 -63.31 -1.05 10.88
C VAL A 124 -63.27 0.49 11.07
N THR A 125 -64.04 1.19 10.21
CA THR A 125 -64.72 2.52 10.29
C THR A 125 -64.07 3.64 11.13
N GLY A 126 -63.78 4.84 10.60
CA GLY A 126 -64.68 5.74 9.89
C GLY A 126 -65.24 6.79 10.85
N ILE A 127 -64.65 8.00 10.86
CA ILE A 127 -65.29 9.30 11.18
C ILE A 127 -64.31 10.42 10.88
N GLU A 128 -64.80 11.39 10.12
CA GLU A 128 -64.15 12.58 9.60
C GLU A 128 -63.96 13.65 10.69
N SER A 129 -62.88 14.45 10.59
CA SER A 129 -62.88 15.83 11.09
C SER A 129 -61.80 16.62 10.36
N ASN A 130 -62.26 17.28 9.30
CA ASN A 130 -61.56 18.33 8.58
C ASN A 130 -61.78 19.64 9.33
N SER A 131 -60.71 20.37 9.68
CA SER A 131 -60.82 21.79 10.01
C SER A 131 -59.65 22.55 9.38
N ASP A 132 -60.06 23.38 8.43
CA ASP A 132 -59.31 24.37 7.66
C ASP A 132 -58.96 25.58 8.54
N GLY A 133 -57.74 26.11 8.38
CA GLY A 133 -57.21 27.22 9.17
C GLY A 133 -55.99 27.87 8.52
N LYS A 134 -56.21 28.42 7.33
CA LYS A 134 -55.30 29.26 6.52
C LYS A 134 -54.72 30.45 7.30
N MET A 135 -53.39 30.64 7.29
CA MET A 135 -52.71 31.95 7.13
C MET A 135 -51.24 31.76 6.66
N ARG A 136 -50.88 32.48 5.59
CA ARG A 136 -49.52 32.82 5.07
C ARG A 136 -49.37 34.36 5.28
N PRO A 137 -48.27 35.07 4.95
CA PRO A 137 -46.85 34.75 4.63
C PRO A 137 -45.84 35.73 5.31
N ALA A 138 -44.61 35.81 4.77
CA ALA A 138 -43.66 36.95 4.72
C ALA A 138 -42.47 36.87 5.69
N MET A 139 -41.22 36.75 5.22
CA MET A 139 -40.30 37.70 4.56
C MET A 139 -39.20 38.15 5.54
N GLY A 140 -37.97 38.25 5.05
CA GLY A 140 -36.79 38.72 5.76
C GLY A 140 -35.67 37.69 5.61
N GLY A 141 -34.75 37.75 4.64
CA GLY A 141 -34.24 38.90 3.93
C GLY A 141 -32.81 39.16 4.41
N SER A 142 -31.88 39.14 3.45
CA SER A 142 -30.57 39.82 3.49
C SER A 142 -29.49 39.18 4.38
N LYS A 143 -28.19 39.20 4.06
CA LYS A 143 -27.37 39.55 2.88
C LYS A 143 -25.91 39.39 3.35
N ALA A 144 -25.00 39.21 2.39
CA ALA A 144 -23.65 39.82 2.36
C ALA A 144 -22.60 39.35 3.39
N SER A 145 -21.51 38.72 2.93
CA SER A 145 -20.23 39.38 2.55
C SER A 145 -19.24 39.20 3.72
N SER A 146 -17.91 39.10 3.62
CA SER A 146 -16.90 39.32 2.57
C SER A 146 -15.52 39.07 3.23
N LEU A 147 -14.50 38.69 2.44
CA LEU A 147 -13.10 39.17 2.39
C LEU A 147 -12.33 39.34 3.74
N SER A 148 -11.06 39.02 3.96
CA SER A 148 -9.80 39.19 3.20
C SER A 148 -8.68 38.53 4.05
N ALA A 149 -7.67 37.85 3.49
CA ALA A 149 -6.33 38.34 3.14
C ALA A 149 -5.45 38.87 4.30
N GLY A 150 -4.23 38.30 4.41
CA GLY A 150 -3.08 38.89 5.11
C GLY A 150 -2.03 37.88 5.61
N PRO A 151 -0.85 37.77 4.96
CA PRO A 151 0.33 37.09 5.50
C PRO A 151 1.41 38.08 5.93
N GLU A 152 2.03 37.91 7.10
CA GLU A 152 3.39 38.41 7.42
C GLU A 152 3.77 38.11 8.89
N SER A 153 4.92 37.51 9.12
CA SER A 153 5.98 38.18 9.90
C SER A 153 7.27 37.35 9.84
N ALA A 154 8.32 38.04 9.43
CA ALA A 154 9.71 37.67 9.65
C ALA A 154 10.13 38.19 11.02
N CYS A 155 10.99 37.43 11.70
CA CYS A 155 12.03 37.87 12.63
C CYS A 155 13.15 36.84 12.58
#